data_AF-A0A8X6PP69-F1
#
_entry.id   AF-A0A8X6PP69-F1
#
_cell.length_a   1.000
_cell.length_b   1.000
_cell.length_c   1.000
_cell.angle_alpha   90.00
_cell.angle_beta   90.00
_cell.angle_gamma   90.00
#
_symmetry.space_group_name_H-M   'P 1'
#
loop_
_entity.id
_entity.type
_entity.pdbx_description
1 polymer ?
#
loop_
_entity_poly.entity_id
_entity_poly.type
_entity_poly.pdbx_seq_one_letter_code
_entity_poly.pdbx_strand_id
1 'polypeptide(L)'
;MNKYSTDVRVFIVLQMARCDENVKAVQRAWQEKFHNKNWPNKRTMARLYAKFKRTGSVEDDKKAMATATATVVTDGAKQVVDDFFAADPTRSVRRAA
;
A
#
# COMPACT_ATOMS: atom_id res chain seq x y z
N MET A 1 4.19 0.91 -0.67
CA MET A 1 3.05 0.37 -1.44
C MET A 1 2.23 -0.48 -0.48
N ASN A 2 1.59 0.14 0.50
CA ASN A 2 1.23 -0.54 1.76
C ASN A 2 -0.15 -1.24 1.73
N LYS A 3 -0.58 -1.78 0.58
CA LYS A 3 -1.92 -2.38 0.40
C LYS A 3 -1.98 -3.87 0.79
N TYR A 4 -0.84 -4.57 0.86
CA TYR A 4 -0.79 -6.02 1.10
C TYR A 4 0.24 -6.34 2.18
N SER A 5 -0.13 -7.22 3.12
CA SER A 5 0.79 -7.76 4.14
C SER A 5 2.01 -8.43 3.50
N THR A 6 3.12 -8.55 4.24
CA THR A 6 4.30 -9.34 3.83
C THR A 6 3.91 -10.76 3.45
N ASP A 7 3.03 -11.43 4.21
CA ASP A 7 2.61 -12.81 3.91
C ASP A 7 1.93 -12.95 2.54
N VAL A 8 1.11 -11.96 2.20
CA VAL A 8 0.43 -11.90 0.91
C VAL A 8 1.43 -11.68 -0.22
N ARG A 9 2.41 -10.80 -0.03
CA ARG A 9 3.48 -10.53 -1.02
C ARG A 9 4.37 -11.76 -1.23
N VAL A 10 4.76 -12.44 -0.15
CA VAL A 10 5.48 -13.72 -0.19
C VAL A 10 4.69 -14.77 -0.96
N PHE A 11 3.40 -14.92 -0.65
CA PHE A 11 2.54 -15.86 -1.37
C PHE A 11 2.54 -15.59 -2.88
N ILE A 12 2.32 -14.33 -3.30
CA ILE A 12 2.30 -13.95 -4.71
C ILE A 12 3.63 -14.28 -5.40
N VAL A 13 4.75 -13.92 -4.79
CA VAL A 13 6.09 -14.17 -5.37
C VAL A 13 6.36 -15.68 -5.52
N LEU A 14 6.02 -16.47 -4.51
CA LEU A 14 6.16 -17.93 -4.58
C LEU A 14 5.30 -18.55 -5.68
N GLN A 15 4.03 -18.12 -5.80
CA GLN A 15 3.15 -18.65 -6.85
C GLN A 15 3.56 -18.17 -8.24
N MET A 16 4.01 -16.92 -8.39
CA MET A 16 4.56 -16.41 -9.65
C MET A 16 5.78 -17.23 -10.10
N ALA A 17 6.66 -17.62 -9.17
CA ALA A 17 7.80 -18.48 -9.49
C ALA A 17 7.39 -19.92 -9.84
N ARG A 18 6.38 -20.48 -9.17
CA ARG A 18 5.88 -21.84 -9.42
C ARG A 18 5.08 -21.98 -10.72
N CYS A 19 4.44 -20.90 -11.16
CA CYS A 19 3.55 -20.92 -12.32
C CYS A 19 4.14 -20.21 -13.54
N ASP A 20 5.47 -20.08 -13.63
CA ASP A 20 6.16 -19.42 -14.76
C ASP A 20 5.57 -18.04 -15.10
N GLU A 21 5.36 -17.22 -14.07
CA GLU A 21 4.77 -15.88 -14.16
C GLU A 21 3.32 -15.82 -14.68
N ASN A 22 2.63 -16.96 -14.75
CA ASN A 22 1.23 -17.03 -15.16
C ASN A 22 0.30 -16.50 -14.07
N VAL A 23 -0.09 -15.22 -14.23
CA VAL A 23 -0.98 -14.54 -13.29
C VAL A 23 -2.34 -15.22 -13.11
N LYS A 24 -2.88 -15.91 -14.13
CA LYS A 24 -4.15 -16.64 -14.00
C LYS A 24 -4.01 -17.85 -13.08
N ALA A 25 -2.89 -18.55 -13.14
CA ALA A 25 -2.59 -19.64 -12.22
C ALA A 25 -2.42 -19.13 -10.78
N VAL A 26 -1.74 -17.99 -10.59
CA VAL A 26 -1.64 -17.33 -9.27
C VAL A 26 -3.01 -16.92 -8.71
N GLN A 27 -3.91 -16.41 -9.56
CA GLN A 27 -5.29 -16.09 -9.16
C GLN A 27 -6.09 -17.33 -8.75
N ARG A 28 -5.90 -18.47 -9.42
CA ARG A 28 -6.51 -19.75 -9.03
C ARG A 28 -5.98 -20.22 -7.67
N ALA A 29 -4.67 -20.25 -7.50
CA ALA A 29 -4.04 -20.60 -6.21
C ALA A 29 -4.48 -19.65 -5.07
N TRP A 30 -4.70 -18.36 -5.38
CA TRP A 30 -5.26 -17.41 -4.42
C TRP A 30 -6.67 -17.80 -3.99
N GLN A 31 -7.54 -18.13 -4.94
CA GLN A 31 -8.92 -18.53 -4.65
C GLN A 31 -8.97 -19.80 -3.80
N GLU A 32 -8.09 -20.76 -4.07
CA GLU A 32 -7.95 -21.99 -3.28
C GLU A 32 -7.47 -21.72 -1.85
N LYS A 33 -6.50 -20.81 -1.66
CA LYS A 33 -5.92 -20.53 -0.34
C LYS A 33 -6.76 -19.59 0.52
N PHE A 34 -7.30 -18.52 -0.06
CA PHE A 34 -7.94 -17.44 0.68
C PHE A 34 -9.47 -17.43 0.53
N HIS A 35 -10.03 -18.34 -0.28
CA HIS A 35 -11.46 -18.49 -0.53
C HIS A 35 -12.19 -17.18 -0.91
N ASN A 36 -11.47 -16.25 -1.52
CA ASN A 36 -12.02 -14.97 -1.96
C ASN A 36 -11.45 -14.55 -3.33
N LYS A 37 -12.15 -13.62 -3.99
CA LYS A 37 -11.75 -13.05 -5.28
C LYS A 37 -11.04 -11.69 -5.15
N ASN A 38 -10.61 -11.33 -3.94
CA ASN A 38 -9.98 -10.04 -3.62
C ASN A 38 -8.46 -10.08 -3.88
N TRP A 39 -8.05 -10.65 -5.01
CA TRP A 39 -6.66 -10.70 -5.40
C TRP A 39 -6.15 -9.34 -5.91
N PRO A 40 -4.84 -9.05 -5.78
CA PRO A 40 -4.22 -7.94 -6.47
C PRO A 40 -4.43 -7.99 -7.99
N ASN A 41 -4.47 -6.81 -8.61
CA ASN A 41 -4.54 -6.73 -10.06
C ASN A 41 -3.25 -7.29 -10.70
N LYS A 42 -3.34 -7.65 -11.99
CA LYS A 42 -2.24 -8.25 -12.77
C LYS A 42 -0.97 -7.41 -12.72
N ARG A 43 -1.09 -6.08 -12.84
CA ARG A 43 0.05 -5.14 -12.83
C ARG A 43 0.78 -5.16 -11.48
N THR A 44 0.05 -5.22 -10.38
CA THR A 44 0.63 -5.28 -9.03
C THR A 44 1.38 -6.59 -8.81
N MET A 45 0.79 -7.73 -9.18
CA MET A 45 1.46 -9.03 -9.06
C MET A 45 2.76 -9.08 -9.89
N ALA A 46 2.71 -8.63 -11.15
CA ALA A 46 3.90 -8.56 -12.01
C ALA A 46 4.97 -7.62 -11.44
N ARG A 47 4.59 -6.46 -10.89
CA ARG A 47 5.53 -5.52 -10.25
C ARG A 47 6.19 -6.10 -9.01
N LEU A 48 5.43 -6.81 -8.17
CA LEU A 48 5.98 -7.48 -6.98
C LEU A 48 7.02 -8.52 -7.39
N TYR A 49 6.70 -9.34 -8.39
CA TYR A 49 7.63 -10.35 -8.88
C TYR A 49 8.87 -9.75 -9.56
N ALA A 50 8.70 -8.73 -10.40
CA ALA A 50 9.81 -8.02 -11.03
C ALA A 50 10.72 -7.35 -9.98
N LYS A 51 10.13 -6.75 -8.93
CA LYS A 51 10.90 -6.22 -7.80
C LYS A 51 11.71 -7.32 -7.15
N PHE A 52 11.09 -8.45 -6.83
CA PHE A 52 11.77 -9.59 -6.23
C PHE A 52 12.92 -10.11 -7.10
N LYS A 53 12.73 -10.28 -8.42
CA LYS A 53 13.81 -10.65 -9.34
C LYS A 53 14.98 -9.67 -9.32
N ARG A 54 14.69 -8.37 -9.16
CA ARG A 54 15.71 -7.32 -9.14
C ARG A 54 16.45 -7.21 -7.80
N THR A 55 15.77 -7.38 -6.67
CA THR A 55 16.31 -7.05 -5.35
C THR A 55 16.41 -8.22 -4.39
N GLY A 56 15.88 -9.39 -4.75
CA GLY A 56 15.77 -10.57 -3.87
C GLY A 56 14.83 -10.36 -2.67
N SER A 57 14.10 -9.24 -2.61
CA SER A 57 13.35 -8.82 -1.42
C SER A 57 11.87 -8.63 -1.74
N VAL A 58 11.03 -9.14 -0.84
CA VAL A 58 9.57 -8.98 -0.82
C VAL A 58 9.12 -7.83 0.08
N GLU A 59 10.04 -7.26 0.86
CA GLU A 59 9.77 -6.16 1.76
C GLU A 59 9.45 -4.88 0.99
N ASP A 60 8.72 -3.97 1.64
CA ASP A 60 8.50 -2.65 1.05
C ASP A 60 9.80 -1.84 1.15
N ASP A 61 9.96 -0.85 0.26
CA ASP A 61 11.12 0.03 0.29
C ASP A 61 11.00 1.00 1.48
N LYS A 62 11.31 0.51 2.69
CA LYS A 62 11.30 1.29 3.93
C LYS A 62 12.20 2.53 3.82
N LYS A 63 13.29 2.44 3.04
CA LYS A 63 14.18 3.56 2.74
C LYS A 63 13.49 4.72 2.01
N ALA A 64 12.57 4.43 1.08
CA ALA A 64 11.83 5.47 0.35
C ALA A 64 10.76 6.14 1.23
N MET A 65 10.24 5.42 2.22
CA MET A 65 9.30 5.99 3.20
C MET A 65 10.01 6.82 4.28
N ALA A 66 11.21 6.43 4.70
CA ALA A 66 12.02 7.22 5.64
C ALA A 66 12.51 8.55 5.04
N THR A 67 12.61 8.62 3.71
CA THR A 67 13.00 9.84 2.96
C THR A 67 11.82 10.61 2.38
N ALA A 68 10.61 10.03 2.41
CA ALA A 68 9.41 10.80 2.13
C ALA A 68 9.24 11.78 3.29
N THR A 69 9.39 13.07 3.01
CA THR A 69 9.13 14.14 3.95
C THR A 69 7.74 13.90 4.53
N ALA A 70 7.66 13.54 5.81
CA ALA A 70 6.42 13.76 6.53
C ALA A 70 6.10 15.24 6.28
N THR A 71 4.94 15.56 5.71
CA THR A 71 4.42 16.93 5.80
C THR A 71 4.27 17.17 7.28
N VAL A 72 5.33 17.71 7.88
CA VAL A 72 5.40 18.02 9.30
C VAL A 72 4.22 18.94 9.51
N VAL A 73 3.25 18.46 10.28
CA VAL A 73 2.22 19.33 10.81
C VAL A 73 2.99 20.34 11.67
N THR A 74 3.31 21.48 11.07
CA THR A 74 4.03 22.55 11.76
C THR A 74 3.13 23.07 12.86
N ASP A 75 3.70 23.57 13.95
CA ASP A 75 2.87 24.09 15.04
C ASP A 75 2.00 25.26 14.59
N GLY A 76 2.42 26.00 13.55
CA GLY A 76 1.58 26.98 12.86
C GLY A 76 0.37 26.37 12.14
N ALA A 77 0.52 25.21 11.49
CA ALA A 77 -0.62 24.52 10.87
C ALA A 77 -1.59 23.95 11.91
N LYS A 78 -1.11 23.54 13.09
CA LYS A 78 -1.98 23.15 14.22
C LYS A 78 -2.75 24.35 14.74
N GLN A 79 -2.05 25.46 14.99
CA GLN A 79 -2.68 26.69 15.50
C GLN A 79 -3.79 27.18 14.57
N VAL A 80 -3.59 27.15 13.25
CA VAL A 80 -4.63 27.53 12.29
C VAL A 80 -5.86 26.62 12.37
N VAL A 81 -5.67 25.32 12.59
CA VAL A 81 -6.77 24.37 12.76
C VAL A 81 -7.46 24.56 14.11
N ASP A 82 -6.70 24.79 15.17
CA ASP A 82 -7.22 25.03 16.52
C ASP A 82 -8.02 26.34 16.56
N ASP A 83 -7.51 27.43 15.98
CA ASP A 83 -8.21 28.70 15.85
C ASP A 83 -9.50 28.56 15.02
N PHE A 84 -9.46 27.74 13.95
CA PHE A 84 -10.61 27.47 13.11
C PHE A 84 -11.75 26.79 13.89
N PHE A 85 -11.43 25.79 14.71
CA PHE A 85 -12.42 25.10 15.54
C PHE A 85 -12.79 25.88 16.81
N ALA A 86 -11.92 26.75 17.32
CA ALA A 86 -12.24 27.64 18.43
C ALA A 86 -13.28 28.71 18.02
N ALA A 87 -13.23 29.18 16.77
CA ALA A 87 -14.18 30.16 16.25
C ALA A 87 -15.59 29.57 16.03
N ASP A 88 -15.69 28.33 15.55
CA ASP A 88 -16.94 27.58 15.45
C ASP A 88 -16.67 26.07 15.50
N PRO A 89 -16.92 25.41 16.65
CA PRO A 89 -16.61 24.00 16.86
C PRO A 89 -17.37 23.04 15.94
N THR A 90 -18.48 23.49 15.33
CA THR A 90 -19.32 22.67 14.44
C THR A 90 -19.01 22.90 12.97
N ARG A 91 -18.11 23.83 12.66
CA ARG A 91 -17.80 24.21 11.29
C ARG A 91 -17.06 23.09 10.57
N SER A 92 -17.59 22.72 9.40
CA SER A 92 -16.92 21.75 8.53
C SER A 92 -15.66 22.36 7.92
N VAL A 93 -14.52 21.69 8.08
CA VAL A 93 -13.24 22.03 7.43
C VAL A 93 -13.38 22.11 5.90
N ARG A 94 -14.30 21.35 5.30
CA ARG A 94 -14.56 21.41 3.84
C ARG A 94 -15.13 22.75 3.36
N ARG A 95 -15.63 23.58 4.28
CA ARG A 95 -16.12 24.94 4.01
C ARG A 95 -15.11 26.03 4.41
N ALA A 96 -13.89 25.62 4.78
CA ALA A 96 -12.75 26.51 4.96
C ALA A 96 -11.97 26.54 3.64
N ALA A 97 -12.36 27.45 2.74
CA ALA A 97 -11.67 27.72 1.49
C ALA A 97 -11.57 29.23 1.33
#